data_AF-A0A1U9NDW7-F1
#
_entry.id   AF-A0A1U9NDW7-F1
#
_cell.length_a   1.000
_cell.length_b   1.000
_cell.length_c   1.000
_cell.angle_alpha   90.00
_cell.angle_beta   90.00
_cell.angle_gamma   90.00
#
_symmetry.space_group_name_H-M   'P 1'
#
loop_
_entity.id
_entity.type
_entity.pdbx_description
1 polymer ?
#
loop_
_entity_poly.entity_id
_entity_poly.type
_entity_poly.pdbx_seq_one_letter_code
_entity_poly.pdbx_strand_id
1 'polypeptide(L)'
;MKLNNKKLYEFLKGKKVLKLFHANTVATSMTYIEEGGLLSRKAVEDRELYQTPQTSDEIDKLFDVFGDVFLDTKDLHSYFSRQNHYGPVLFQFGLELVRDERFEVWVTKDNPIYWKSNSIPSDNYFRSVEELAENWDRYDVQKKMFTIRKPSQAILFDYLESITLDNPKVRIDDVSLRKESRKALEEATKGDFDIRKKLIWRECGYCFCSKNYLNQVPVPELTQKFLPVYHAEFEE
;
A
#
# COMPACT_ATOMS: atom_id res chain seq x y z
N MET A 1 -18.82 4.25 4.22
CA MET A 1 -19.31 5.53 4.80
C MET A 1 -18.25 6.07 5.74
N LYS A 2 -18.29 7.37 6.06
CA LYS A 2 -17.36 7.97 7.03
C LYS A 2 -17.59 7.37 8.40
N LEU A 3 -16.57 6.73 8.95
CA LEU A 3 -16.60 6.22 10.32
C LEU A 3 -16.19 7.32 11.30
N ASN A 4 -16.59 7.19 12.56
CA ASN A 4 -16.12 8.10 13.60
C ASN A 4 -14.66 7.76 13.97
N ASN A 5 -13.72 8.61 13.57
CA ASN A 5 -12.27 8.43 13.75
C ASN A 5 -11.87 8.07 15.19
N LYS A 6 -12.43 8.76 16.20
CA LYS A 6 -12.13 8.48 17.62
C LYS A 6 -12.61 7.09 18.04
N LYS A 7 -13.85 6.73 17.73
CA LYS A 7 -14.38 5.38 18.01
C LYS A 7 -13.59 4.31 17.27
N LEU A 8 -13.22 4.57 16.01
CA LEU A 8 -12.46 3.66 15.18
C LEU A 8 -11.05 3.41 15.76
N TYR A 9 -10.37 4.46 16.18
CA TYR A 9 -9.08 4.37 16.85
C TYR A 9 -9.15 3.51 18.13
N GLU A 10 -10.11 3.79 19.02
CA GLU A 10 -10.27 3.01 20.27
C GLU A 10 -10.61 1.54 19.99
N PHE A 11 -11.46 1.29 18.99
CA PHE A 11 -11.79 -0.06 18.56
C PHE A 11 -10.55 -0.82 18.04
N LEU A 12 -9.78 -0.21 17.13
CA LEU A 12 -8.57 -0.83 16.57
C LEU A 12 -7.52 -1.08 17.63
N LYS A 13 -7.31 -0.13 18.54
CA LYS A 13 -6.43 -0.26 19.70
C LYS A 13 -6.87 -1.43 20.59
N GLY A 14 -8.17 -1.57 20.85
CA GLY A 14 -8.75 -2.71 21.57
C GLY A 14 -8.52 -4.06 20.88
N LYS A 15 -8.51 -4.08 19.55
CA LYS A 15 -8.14 -5.25 18.72
C LYS A 15 -6.63 -5.44 18.56
N LYS A 16 -5.80 -4.66 19.26
CA LYS A 16 -4.32 -4.67 19.18
C LYS A 16 -3.80 -4.40 17.77
N VAL A 17 -4.57 -3.68 16.95
CA VAL A 17 -4.08 -3.12 15.68
C VAL A 17 -3.43 -1.79 16.03
N LEU A 18 -2.11 -1.72 15.91
CA LEU A 18 -1.33 -0.53 16.29
C LEU A 18 -0.71 0.20 15.09
N LYS A 19 -0.80 -0.40 13.90
CA LYS A 19 -0.16 0.04 12.67
C LYS A 19 -1.11 -0.14 11.49
N LEU A 20 -0.90 0.69 10.48
CA LEU A 20 -1.53 0.58 9.17
C LEU A 20 -0.44 0.44 8.10
N PHE A 21 -0.77 -0.23 7.00
CA PHE A 21 0.21 -0.65 6.02
C PHE A 21 -0.23 -0.32 4.61
N HIS A 22 0.69 0.14 3.76
CA HIS A 22 0.47 0.33 2.33
C HIS A 22 1.63 -0.28 1.56
N ALA A 23 1.35 -1.17 0.62
CA ALA A 23 2.38 -1.77 -0.22
C ALA A 23 2.28 -1.25 -1.65
N ASN A 24 3.42 -1.01 -2.27
CA ASN A 24 3.49 -0.56 -3.66
C ASN A 24 4.80 -0.97 -4.35
N THR A 25 4.90 -0.69 -5.65
CA THR A 25 6.11 -0.90 -6.45
C THR A 25 7.21 0.07 -6.06
N VAL A 26 8.46 -0.24 -6.43
CA VAL A 26 9.61 0.64 -6.18
C VAL A 26 9.40 2.00 -6.85
N ALA A 27 9.03 2.02 -8.13
CA ALA A 27 8.85 3.26 -8.87
C ALA A 27 7.76 4.18 -8.27
N THR A 28 6.58 3.65 -7.95
CA THR A 28 5.52 4.43 -7.29
C THR A 28 5.92 4.90 -5.90
N SER A 29 6.67 4.06 -5.17
CA SER A 29 7.14 4.41 -3.82
C SER A 29 8.15 5.56 -3.83
N MET A 30 8.97 5.68 -4.87
CA MET A 30 9.84 6.84 -5.05
C MET A 30 9.02 8.13 -5.18
N THR A 31 7.97 8.12 -6.00
CA THR A 31 7.06 9.26 -6.13
C THR A 31 6.43 9.65 -4.78
N TYR A 32 5.98 8.69 -3.97
CA TYR A 32 5.47 9.00 -2.62
C TYR A 32 6.52 9.61 -1.70
N ILE A 33 7.77 9.16 -1.79
CA ILE A 33 8.87 9.72 -1.00
C ILE A 33 9.18 11.15 -1.43
N GLU A 34 9.27 11.41 -2.73
CA GLU A 34 9.54 12.73 -3.30
C GLU A 34 8.42 13.73 -2.99
N GLU A 35 7.17 13.26 -2.94
CA GLU A 35 5.99 14.06 -2.59
C GLU A 35 5.72 14.14 -1.07
N GLY A 36 6.58 13.53 -0.25
CA GLY A 36 6.51 13.59 1.22
C GLY A 36 5.33 12.84 1.85
N GLY A 37 4.68 11.93 1.12
CA GLY A 37 3.48 11.24 1.59
C GLY A 37 2.86 10.26 0.58
N LEU A 38 1.93 9.43 1.05
CA LEU A 38 1.12 8.63 0.12
C LEU A 38 0.17 9.52 -0.66
N LEU A 39 0.16 9.37 -1.98
CA LEU A 39 -0.82 10.01 -2.85
C LEU A 39 -1.86 8.99 -3.31
N SER A 40 -3.10 9.44 -3.46
CA SER A 40 -4.09 8.66 -4.20
C SER A 40 -3.67 8.55 -5.66
N ARG A 41 -4.11 7.49 -6.33
CA ARG A 41 -3.79 7.27 -7.75
C ARG A 41 -4.29 8.43 -8.60
N LYS A 42 -5.47 8.98 -8.28
CA LYS A 42 -5.97 10.23 -8.90
C LYS A 42 -5.03 11.42 -8.69
N ALA A 43 -4.52 11.63 -7.47
CA ALA A 43 -3.65 12.76 -7.20
C ALA A 43 -2.30 12.65 -7.93
N VAL A 44 -1.80 11.42 -8.15
CA VAL A 44 -0.62 11.19 -8.99
C VAL A 44 -0.91 11.55 -10.45
N GLU A 45 -2.04 11.08 -11.02
CA GLU A 45 -2.45 11.45 -12.40
C GLU A 45 -2.64 12.96 -12.57
N ASP A 46 -3.37 13.60 -11.64
CA ASP A 46 -3.68 15.04 -11.70
C ASP A 46 -2.43 15.92 -11.60
N ARG A 47 -1.33 15.39 -11.05
CA ARG A 47 -0.03 16.08 -10.92
C ARG A 47 0.98 15.70 -11.99
N GLU A 48 0.58 14.88 -12.97
CA GLU A 48 1.46 14.36 -14.03
C GLU A 48 2.70 13.62 -13.47
N LEU A 49 2.54 12.98 -12.32
CA LEU A 49 3.58 12.19 -11.67
C LEU A 49 3.53 10.74 -12.14
N TYR A 50 4.63 10.01 -11.96
CA TYR A 50 4.67 8.59 -12.29
C TYR A 50 3.97 7.74 -11.23
N GLN A 51 3.22 6.73 -11.66
CA GLN A 51 2.87 5.56 -10.86
C GLN A 51 2.85 4.35 -11.78
N THR A 52 3.13 3.20 -11.20
CA THR A 52 2.96 1.93 -11.90
C THR A 52 1.48 1.72 -12.26
N PRO A 53 1.16 1.40 -13.53
CA PRO A 53 -0.20 1.03 -13.93
C PRO A 53 -0.70 -0.21 -13.17
N GLN A 54 -1.96 -0.20 -12.74
CA GLN A 54 -2.58 -1.31 -12.03
C GLN A 54 -3.78 -1.84 -12.81
N THR A 55 -3.95 -3.16 -12.80
CA THR A 55 -5.10 -3.80 -13.47
C THR A 55 -6.45 -3.39 -12.86
N SER A 56 -6.46 -2.85 -11.64
CA SER A 56 -7.67 -2.35 -10.98
C SER A 56 -8.04 -0.91 -11.37
N ASP A 57 -7.21 -0.17 -12.09
CA ASP A 57 -7.40 1.28 -12.32
C ASP A 57 -8.78 1.63 -12.89
N GLU A 58 -9.23 0.90 -13.91
CA GLU A 58 -10.54 1.12 -14.52
C GLU A 58 -11.69 0.74 -13.59
N ILE A 59 -11.50 -0.29 -12.76
CA ILE A 59 -12.50 -0.71 -11.76
C ILE A 59 -12.58 0.33 -10.63
N ASP A 60 -11.43 0.86 -10.20
CA ASP A 60 -11.35 1.87 -9.16
C ASP A 60 -11.96 3.20 -9.61
N LYS A 61 -11.82 3.55 -10.90
CA LYS A 61 -12.52 4.68 -11.54
C LYS A 61 -14.02 4.42 -11.61
N LEU A 62 -14.46 3.23 -12.01
CA LEU A 62 -15.87 2.83 -12.07
C LEU A 62 -16.57 2.96 -10.71
N PHE A 63 -15.92 2.55 -9.63
CA PHE A 63 -16.47 2.58 -8.27
C PHE A 63 -16.17 3.86 -7.48
N ASP A 64 -15.60 4.89 -8.10
CA ASP A 64 -15.25 6.16 -7.46
C ASP A 64 -14.35 6.01 -6.22
N VAL A 65 -13.36 5.12 -6.34
CA VAL A 65 -12.32 4.87 -5.32
C VAL A 65 -10.91 5.15 -5.82
N PHE A 66 -10.73 5.51 -7.09
CA PHE A 66 -9.43 5.90 -7.67
C PHE A 66 -8.76 7.08 -6.94
N GLY A 67 -9.57 7.93 -6.30
CA GLY A 67 -9.11 9.04 -5.47
C GLY A 67 -8.78 8.66 -4.01
N ASP A 68 -8.97 7.42 -3.59
CA ASP A 68 -8.67 6.99 -2.22
C ASP A 68 -7.22 6.58 -2.03
N VAL A 69 -6.80 6.52 -0.76
CA VAL A 69 -5.61 5.77 -0.35
C VAL A 69 -6.04 4.60 0.52
N PHE A 70 -5.63 3.40 0.12
CA PHE A 70 -5.94 2.14 0.80
C PHE A 70 -4.83 1.73 1.77
N LEU A 71 -5.24 1.29 2.95
CA LEU A 71 -4.38 0.86 4.05
C LEU A 71 -4.89 -0.49 4.60
N ASP A 72 -3.97 -1.41 4.85
CA ASP A 72 -4.22 -2.67 5.54
C ASP A 72 -3.94 -2.54 7.04
N THR A 73 -4.59 -3.38 7.85
CA THR A 73 -4.31 -3.48 9.30
C THR A 73 -3.20 -4.47 9.65
N LYS A 74 -2.66 -5.14 8.63
CA LYS A 74 -1.57 -6.11 8.74
C LYS A 74 -0.60 -5.93 7.60
N ASP A 75 0.68 -6.18 7.87
CA ASP A 75 1.66 -6.47 6.84
C ASP A 75 1.29 -7.80 6.16
N LEU A 76 0.65 -7.72 5.00
CA LEU A 76 0.16 -8.91 4.28
C LEU A 76 1.29 -9.84 3.85
N HIS A 77 2.52 -9.34 3.63
CA HIS A 77 3.67 -10.19 3.33
C HIS A 77 3.95 -11.11 4.52
N SER A 78 4.12 -10.53 5.71
CA SER A 78 4.40 -11.28 6.93
C SER A 78 3.21 -12.18 7.32
N TYR A 79 1.98 -11.68 7.19
CA TYR A 79 0.77 -12.42 7.54
C TYR A 79 0.58 -13.70 6.72
N PHE A 80 0.79 -13.64 5.41
CA PHE A 80 0.66 -14.80 4.52
C PHE A 80 1.97 -15.55 4.28
N SER A 81 3.09 -15.07 4.84
CA SER A 81 4.43 -15.64 4.61
C SER A 81 4.75 -15.82 3.12
N ARG A 82 4.38 -14.83 2.30
CA ARG A 82 4.63 -14.77 0.84
C ARG A 82 4.81 -13.32 0.39
N GLN A 83 5.19 -13.11 -0.87
CA GLN A 83 5.29 -11.77 -1.45
C GLN A 83 3.97 -11.01 -1.34
N ASN A 84 4.06 -9.70 -1.16
CA ASN A 84 2.91 -8.84 -1.34
C ASN A 84 2.64 -8.66 -2.84
N HIS A 85 1.37 -8.83 -3.24
CA HIS A 85 0.96 -8.75 -4.64
C HIS A 85 0.96 -7.33 -5.17
N TYR A 86 0.82 -6.31 -4.32
CA TYR A 86 0.86 -4.90 -4.74
C TYR A 86 2.28 -4.44 -5.07
N GLY A 87 3.27 -4.88 -4.29
CA GLY A 87 4.68 -4.62 -4.56
C GLY A 87 5.58 -4.84 -3.35
N PRO A 88 6.90 -4.71 -3.52
CA PRO A 88 7.89 -5.10 -2.52
C PRO A 88 8.20 -4.01 -1.49
N VAL A 89 7.68 -2.79 -1.67
CA VAL A 89 7.88 -1.68 -0.74
C VAL A 89 6.65 -1.57 0.14
N LEU A 90 6.85 -1.61 1.46
CA LEU A 90 5.80 -1.52 2.47
C LEU A 90 6.02 -0.28 3.34
N PHE A 91 5.09 0.66 3.26
CA PHE A 91 4.99 1.78 4.17
C PHE A 91 4.20 1.36 5.41
N GLN A 92 4.75 1.60 6.60
CA GLN A 92 4.09 1.36 7.88
C GLN A 92 3.82 2.69 8.58
N PHE A 93 2.56 2.90 8.95
CA PHE A 93 2.09 4.08 9.65
C PHE A 93 1.62 3.74 11.06
N GLY A 94 1.83 4.65 12.00
CA GLY A 94 1.24 4.56 13.34
C GLY A 94 -0.27 4.71 13.30
N LEU A 95 -0.98 3.99 14.20
CA LEU A 95 -2.45 4.08 14.30
C LEU A 95 -2.97 5.50 14.56
N GLU A 96 -2.15 6.39 15.13
CA GLU A 96 -2.53 7.79 15.38
C GLU A 96 -3.00 8.52 14.11
N LEU A 97 -2.59 8.07 12.92
CA LEU A 97 -3.11 8.56 11.63
C LEU A 97 -4.65 8.54 11.57
N VAL A 98 -5.29 7.51 12.16
CA VAL A 98 -6.76 7.38 12.16
C VAL A 98 -7.44 8.49 12.96
N ARG A 99 -6.74 9.13 13.91
CA ARG A 99 -7.30 10.20 14.74
C ARG A 99 -7.24 11.56 14.08
N ASP A 100 -6.50 11.70 12.99
CA ASP A 100 -6.42 12.97 12.27
C ASP A 100 -7.79 13.30 11.66
N GLU A 101 -8.39 14.39 12.14
CA GLU A 101 -9.74 14.81 11.73
C GLU A 101 -9.77 15.35 10.30
N ARG A 102 -8.60 15.63 9.69
CA ARG A 102 -8.47 15.98 8.27
C ARG A 102 -8.80 14.79 7.37
N PHE A 103 -8.68 13.56 7.89
CA PHE A 103 -8.89 12.34 7.11
C PHE A 103 -10.27 11.75 7.33
N GLU A 104 -10.97 11.49 6.23
CA GLU A 104 -12.22 10.74 6.26
C GLU A 104 -11.94 9.25 6.11
N VAL A 105 -12.01 8.51 7.22
CA VAL A 105 -11.72 7.07 7.22
C VAL A 105 -12.98 6.26 6.94
N TRP A 106 -12.92 5.44 5.90
CA TRP A 106 -13.93 4.47 5.50
C TRP A 106 -13.31 3.08 5.57
N VAL A 107 -14.14 2.03 5.69
CA VAL A 107 -13.66 0.64 5.73
C VAL A 107 -14.48 -0.21 4.78
N THR A 108 -13.82 -0.91 3.88
CA THR A 108 -14.47 -1.79 2.90
C THR A 108 -14.82 -3.14 3.52
N LYS A 109 -15.87 -3.78 3.00
CA LYS A 109 -16.28 -5.15 3.30
C LYS A 109 -15.54 -6.15 2.41
N ASP A 110 -15.18 -5.75 1.20
CA ASP A 110 -14.36 -6.51 0.27
C ASP A 110 -13.52 -5.58 -0.62
N ASN A 111 -12.60 -6.14 -1.38
CA ASN A 111 -11.81 -5.38 -2.36
C ASN A 111 -12.70 -4.87 -3.52
N PRO A 112 -12.55 -3.61 -3.97
CA PRO A 112 -13.29 -3.03 -5.09
C PRO A 112 -13.35 -3.91 -6.35
N ILE A 113 -12.31 -4.72 -6.62
CA ILE A 113 -12.30 -5.64 -7.77
C ILE A 113 -13.40 -6.71 -7.72
N TYR A 114 -13.98 -6.96 -6.55
CA TYR A 114 -15.07 -7.93 -6.34
C TYR A 114 -16.44 -7.28 -6.17
N TRP A 115 -16.53 -5.95 -6.23
CA TRP A 115 -17.81 -5.27 -6.09
C TRP A 115 -18.70 -5.49 -7.30
N LYS A 116 -20.01 -5.53 -7.06
CA LYS A 116 -21.00 -5.68 -8.13
C LYS A 116 -21.30 -4.31 -8.72
N SER A 117 -21.46 -4.22 -10.03
CA SER A 117 -21.79 -2.95 -10.71
C SER A 117 -23.08 -2.28 -10.22
N ASN A 118 -24.02 -3.06 -9.67
CA ASN A 118 -25.27 -2.57 -9.09
C ASN A 118 -25.26 -2.46 -7.56
N SER A 119 -24.09 -2.62 -6.92
CA SER A 119 -23.95 -2.47 -5.47
C SER A 119 -24.14 -1.01 -5.06
N ILE A 120 -24.76 -0.81 -3.89
CA ILE A 120 -24.84 0.50 -3.24
C ILE A 120 -23.71 0.64 -2.21
N PRO A 121 -23.33 1.87 -1.78
CA PRO A 121 -22.21 2.05 -0.86
C PRO A 121 -22.27 1.22 0.44
N SER A 122 -23.46 0.92 0.97
CA SER A 122 -23.62 0.09 2.17
C SER A 122 -23.36 -1.41 1.95
N ASP A 123 -23.40 -1.88 0.70
CA ASP A 123 -23.02 -3.26 0.36
C ASP A 123 -21.50 -3.43 0.43
N ASN A 124 -20.78 -2.37 0.09
CA ASN A 124 -19.33 -2.37 -0.09
C ASN A 124 -18.55 -1.83 1.11
N TYR A 125 -19.17 -0.98 1.93
CA TYR A 125 -18.54 -0.35 3.08
C TYR A 125 -19.29 -0.63 4.38
N PHE A 126 -18.55 -0.66 5.48
CA PHE A 126 -19.14 -0.54 6.81
C PHE A 126 -19.76 0.85 7.00
N ARG A 127 -20.92 0.89 7.65
CA ARG A 127 -21.74 2.07 7.90
C ARG A 127 -21.39 2.75 9.21
N SER A 128 -20.88 1.98 10.17
CA SER A 128 -20.49 2.46 11.49
C SER A 128 -19.36 1.62 12.10
N VAL A 129 -18.75 2.14 13.17
CA VAL A 129 -17.73 1.39 13.93
C VAL A 129 -18.37 0.20 14.65
N GLU A 130 -19.62 0.32 15.06
CA GLU A 130 -20.40 -0.73 15.68
C GLU A 130 -20.63 -1.90 14.70
N GLU A 131 -21.05 -1.63 13.45
CA GLU A 131 -21.18 -2.67 12.42
C GLU A 131 -19.84 -3.34 12.12
N LEU A 132 -18.75 -2.56 12.02
CA LEU A 132 -17.40 -3.09 11.85
C LEU A 132 -17.00 -4.00 13.03
N ALA A 133 -17.31 -3.60 14.26
CA ALA A 133 -16.97 -4.36 15.45
C ALA A 133 -17.72 -5.69 15.53
N GLU A 134 -19.01 -5.70 15.22
CA GLU A 134 -19.86 -6.91 15.17
C GLU A 134 -19.42 -7.91 14.09
N ASN A 135 -18.78 -7.42 13.03
CA ASN A 135 -18.39 -8.22 11.88
C ASN A 135 -16.86 -8.38 11.72
N TRP A 136 -16.07 -7.93 12.71
CA TRP A 136 -14.61 -7.86 12.61
C TRP A 136 -13.98 -9.19 12.18
N ASP A 137 -14.42 -10.27 12.83
CA ASP A 137 -13.91 -11.63 12.64
C ASP A 137 -14.66 -12.43 11.55
N ARG A 138 -15.65 -11.81 10.88
CA ARG A 138 -16.46 -12.46 9.82
C ARG A 138 -15.93 -12.25 8.41
N TYR A 139 -14.98 -11.34 8.25
CA TYR A 139 -14.34 -11.05 6.97
C TYR A 139 -12.87 -11.38 7.07
N ASP A 140 -12.27 -11.84 5.97
CA ASP A 140 -10.83 -12.04 5.92
C ASP A 140 -10.08 -10.70 6.06
N VAL A 141 -8.83 -10.74 6.51
CA VAL A 141 -8.03 -9.53 6.77
C VAL A 141 -7.81 -8.72 5.49
N GLN A 142 -7.40 -9.37 4.40
CA GLN A 142 -7.09 -8.76 3.11
C GLN A 142 -8.32 -8.18 2.38
N LYS A 143 -9.53 -8.52 2.83
CA LYS A 143 -10.78 -7.97 2.27
C LYS A 143 -11.16 -6.63 2.90
N LYS A 144 -10.80 -6.45 4.17
CA LYS A 144 -11.13 -5.27 4.96
C LYS A 144 -10.02 -4.22 4.83
N MET A 145 -10.15 -3.37 3.82
CA MET A 145 -9.21 -2.27 3.64
C MET A 145 -9.76 -1.00 4.29
N PHE A 146 -8.86 -0.26 4.92
CA PHE A 146 -9.12 1.05 5.48
C PHE A 146 -8.79 2.08 4.41
N THR A 147 -9.73 2.95 4.08
CA THR A 147 -9.49 3.97 3.06
C THR A 147 -9.53 5.35 3.69
N ILE A 148 -8.54 6.17 3.36
CA ILE A 148 -8.66 7.61 3.51
C ILE A 148 -9.32 8.10 2.22
N ARG A 149 -10.56 8.58 2.33
CA ARG A 149 -11.33 9.00 1.17
C ARG A 149 -10.79 10.31 0.62
N LYS A 150 -10.42 10.28 -0.67
CA LYS A 150 -10.13 11.48 -1.48
C LYS A 150 -9.34 12.54 -0.72
N PRO A 151 -8.18 12.20 -0.13
CA PRO A 151 -7.41 13.18 0.62
C PRO A 151 -6.99 14.32 -0.33
N SER A 152 -7.18 15.55 0.10
CA SER A 152 -6.87 16.75 -0.70
C SER A 152 -5.36 16.97 -0.88
N GLN A 153 -4.55 16.30 -0.06
CA GLN A 153 -3.09 16.38 -0.04
C GLN A 153 -2.52 14.97 0.18
N ALA A 154 -1.21 14.82 0.00
CA ALA A 154 -0.54 13.59 0.36
C ALA A 154 -0.81 13.25 1.84
N ILE A 155 -1.00 11.97 2.15
CA ILE A 155 -0.97 11.51 3.53
C ILE A 155 0.48 11.63 3.97
N LEU A 156 0.77 12.74 4.63
CA LEU A 156 2.11 13.13 4.99
C LEU A 156 2.77 12.07 5.87
N PHE A 157 4.10 11.97 5.74
CA PHE A 157 4.93 11.05 6.51
C PHE A 157 5.10 11.42 8.00
N ASP A 158 4.28 12.34 8.52
CA ASP A 158 4.14 12.64 9.95
C ASP A 158 3.86 11.38 10.78
N TYR A 159 3.08 10.44 10.21
CA TYR A 159 2.71 9.18 10.85
C TYR A 159 3.55 7.98 10.38
N LEU A 160 4.49 8.18 9.45
CA LEU A 160 5.30 7.12 8.90
C LEU A 160 6.32 6.64 9.93
N GLU A 161 6.40 5.33 10.13
CA GLU A 161 7.35 4.73 11.06
C GLU A 161 8.48 4.00 10.35
N SER A 162 8.18 3.32 9.25
CA SER A 162 9.18 2.60 8.45
C SER A 162 8.75 2.44 7.00
N ILE A 163 9.74 2.35 6.11
CA ILE A 163 9.59 1.93 4.72
C ILE A 163 10.41 0.65 4.57
N THR A 164 9.74 -0.49 4.40
CA THR A 164 10.40 -1.79 4.29
C THR A 164 10.47 -2.22 2.84
N LEU A 165 11.63 -2.66 2.36
CA LEU A 165 11.80 -3.25 1.03
C LEU A 165 12.12 -4.74 1.13
N ASP A 166 11.37 -5.55 0.39
CA ASP A 166 11.60 -6.98 0.24
C ASP A 166 12.91 -7.27 -0.51
N ASN A 167 13.66 -8.28 -0.06
CA ASN A 167 14.77 -8.84 -0.83
C ASN A 167 14.26 -9.98 -1.73
N PRO A 168 14.16 -9.79 -3.06
CA PRO A 168 13.65 -10.83 -3.94
C PRO A 168 14.63 -12.00 -4.09
N LYS A 169 15.93 -11.77 -3.90
CA LYS A 169 17.02 -12.72 -4.23
C LYS A 169 17.00 -13.18 -5.69
N VAL A 170 16.57 -12.30 -6.58
CA VAL A 170 16.42 -12.53 -8.03
C VAL A 170 17.32 -11.59 -8.82
N ARG A 171 17.79 -12.06 -9.98
CA ARG A 171 18.45 -11.27 -11.02
C ARG A 171 17.69 -11.44 -12.33
N ILE A 172 17.61 -10.37 -13.12
CA ILE A 172 17.14 -10.40 -14.51
C ILE A 172 18.39 -10.11 -15.33
N ASP A 173 18.86 -11.08 -16.10
CA ASP A 173 20.19 -11.07 -16.72
C ASP A 173 21.27 -10.68 -15.69
N ASP A 174 22.00 -9.58 -15.93
CA ASP A 174 23.01 -9.07 -15.02
C ASP A 174 22.47 -8.13 -13.94
N VAL A 175 21.21 -7.70 -14.04
CA VAL A 175 20.58 -6.73 -13.14
C VAL A 175 20.13 -7.42 -11.85
N SER A 176 20.65 -6.97 -10.72
CA SER A 176 20.22 -7.44 -9.40
C SER A 176 19.07 -6.59 -8.89
N LEU A 177 17.87 -7.16 -8.87
CA LEU A 177 16.67 -6.47 -8.36
C LEU A 177 16.85 -5.93 -6.95
N ARG A 178 17.56 -6.65 -6.07
CA ARG A 178 17.93 -6.19 -4.72
C ARG A 178 18.78 -4.92 -4.75
N LYS A 179 19.80 -4.86 -5.61
CA LYS A 179 20.73 -3.72 -5.63
C LYS A 179 20.06 -2.50 -6.22
N GLU A 180 19.35 -2.67 -7.34
CA GLU A 180 18.68 -1.56 -8.02
C GLU A 180 17.56 -0.96 -7.17
N SER A 181 16.68 -1.80 -6.59
CA SER A 181 15.60 -1.31 -5.71
C SER A 181 16.11 -0.59 -4.46
N ARG A 182 17.20 -1.08 -3.84
CA ARG A 182 17.82 -0.38 -2.69
C ARG A 182 18.40 0.96 -3.11
N LYS A 183 19.17 1.00 -4.19
CA LYS A 183 19.76 2.23 -4.72
C LYS A 183 18.67 3.26 -5.04
N ALA A 184 17.56 2.82 -5.64
CA ALA A 184 16.42 3.67 -5.97
C ALA A 184 15.81 4.34 -4.72
N LEU A 185 15.54 3.57 -3.66
CA LEU A 185 14.99 4.13 -2.42
C LEU A 185 16.00 4.99 -1.64
N GLU A 186 17.29 4.63 -1.67
CA GLU A 186 18.35 5.46 -1.08
C GLU A 186 18.50 6.80 -1.80
N GLU A 187 18.36 6.81 -3.13
CA GLU A 187 18.38 8.02 -3.94
C GLU A 187 17.15 8.89 -3.69
N ALA A 188 15.96 8.31 -3.67
CA ALA A 188 14.72 9.04 -3.39
C ALA A 188 14.72 9.68 -1.98
N THR A 189 15.41 9.06 -1.02
CA THR A 189 15.52 9.57 0.37
C THR A 189 16.77 10.41 0.62
N LYS A 190 17.61 10.70 -0.40
CA LYS A 190 18.90 11.37 -0.19
C LYS A 190 18.78 12.75 0.46
N GLY A 191 17.69 13.47 0.19
CA GLY A 191 17.42 14.82 0.69
C GLY A 191 16.74 14.87 2.05
N ASP A 192 16.28 13.72 2.57
CA ASP A 192 15.55 13.63 3.83
C ASP A 192 16.15 12.54 4.73
N PHE A 193 17.02 12.98 5.64
CA PHE A 193 17.69 12.09 6.58
C PHE A 193 16.72 11.34 7.51
N ASP A 194 15.60 11.98 7.87
CA ASP A 194 14.61 11.43 8.79
C ASP A 194 13.74 10.36 8.14
N ILE A 195 13.52 10.42 6.83
CA ILE A 195 12.91 9.34 6.06
C ILE A 195 13.94 8.26 5.74
N ARG A 196 15.18 8.63 5.40
CA ARG A 196 16.24 7.66 5.09
C ARG A 196 16.51 6.69 6.25
N LYS A 197 16.53 7.18 7.49
CA LYS A 197 16.69 6.31 8.68
C LYS A 197 15.53 5.34 8.92
N LYS A 198 14.39 5.55 8.27
CA LYS A 198 13.19 4.69 8.34
C LYS A 198 13.22 3.55 7.32
N LEU A 199 14.23 3.49 6.43
CA LEU A 199 14.40 2.39 5.49
C LEU A 199 14.79 1.09 6.21
N ILE A 200 14.05 0.03 5.93
CA ILE A 200 14.29 -1.31 6.47
C ILE A 200 14.45 -2.30 5.32
N TRP A 201 15.48 -3.11 5.39
CA TRP A 201 15.75 -4.14 4.39
C TRP A 201 15.26 -5.49 4.91
N ARG A 202 14.15 -6.00 4.35
CA ARG A 202 13.58 -7.27 4.79
C ARG A 202 14.41 -8.43 4.24
N GLU A 203 14.85 -9.30 5.14
CA GLU A 203 15.46 -10.59 4.82
C GLU A 203 14.57 -11.70 5.37
N CYS A 204 13.99 -12.49 4.47
CA CYS A 204 13.08 -13.56 4.87
C CYS A 204 13.82 -14.89 5.10
N GLY A 205 13.55 -15.51 6.26
CA GLY A 205 14.05 -16.85 6.61
C GLY A 205 13.07 -17.98 6.23
N TYR A 206 11.78 -17.84 6.59
CA TYR A 206 10.74 -18.87 6.41
C TYR A 206 9.55 -18.35 5.58
N CYS A 207 9.82 -17.57 4.54
CA CYS A 207 8.80 -17.00 3.64
C CYS A 207 8.93 -17.60 2.24
N PHE A 208 7.81 -17.79 1.54
CA PHE A 208 7.80 -18.25 0.16
C PHE A 208 8.16 -17.14 -0.85
N CYS A 209 8.35 -15.89 -0.42
CA CYS A 209 8.50 -14.73 -1.31
C CYS A 209 9.61 -14.92 -2.35
N SER A 210 10.84 -15.26 -1.94
CA SER A 210 11.96 -15.43 -2.89
C SER A 210 11.69 -16.57 -3.89
N LYS A 211 11.07 -17.67 -3.44
CA LYS A 211 10.68 -18.77 -4.33
C LYS A 211 9.59 -18.33 -5.32
N ASN A 212 8.61 -17.57 -4.86
CA ASN A 212 7.52 -17.10 -5.70
C ASN A 212 8.02 -16.07 -6.72
N TYR A 213 8.86 -15.11 -6.31
CA TYR A 213 9.51 -14.18 -7.25
C TYR A 213 10.31 -14.93 -8.31
N LEU A 214 11.05 -15.97 -7.94
CA LEU A 214 11.87 -16.71 -8.89
C LEU A 214 11.07 -17.61 -9.84
N ASN A 215 9.95 -18.19 -9.39
CA ASN A 215 9.29 -19.30 -10.11
C ASN A 215 7.84 -19.00 -10.54
N GLN A 216 7.22 -17.93 -10.07
CA GLN A 216 5.79 -17.65 -10.29
C GLN A 216 5.52 -16.24 -10.81
N VAL A 217 6.43 -15.28 -10.61
CA VAL A 217 6.26 -13.91 -11.07
C VAL A 217 7.02 -13.73 -12.39
N PRO A 218 6.35 -13.42 -13.51
CA PRO A 218 7.01 -13.20 -14.80
C PRO A 218 8.01 -12.05 -14.77
N VAL A 219 9.01 -12.09 -15.66
CA VAL A 219 10.03 -11.03 -15.79
C VAL A 219 9.43 -9.63 -15.93
N PRO A 220 8.42 -9.37 -16.79
CA PRO A 220 7.82 -8.04 -16.88
C PRO A 220 7.20 -7.55 -15.56
N GLU A 221 6.57 -8.46 -14.81
CA GLU A 221 5.99 -8.12 -13.50
C GLU A 221 7.08 -7.89 -12.44
N LEU A 222 8.19 -8.63 -12.49
CA LEU A 222 9.35 -8.39 -11.62
C LEU A 222 10.00 -7.03 -11.90
N THR A 223 10.19 -6.68 -13.17
CA THR A 223 10.66 -5.37 -13.63
C THR A 223 9.77 -4.28 -13.06
N GLN A 224 8.47 -4.37 -13.33
CA GLN A 224 7.49 -3.38 -12.90
C GLN A 224 7.45 -3.19 -11.37
N LYS A 225 7.65 -4.27 -10.61
CA LYS A 225 7.62 -4.23 -9.13
C LYS A 225 8.89 -3.68 -8.50
N PHE A 226 10.06 -4.05 -9.01
CA PHE A 226 11.35 -3.82 -8.33
C PHE A 226 12.22 -2.76 -8.98
N LEU A 227 12.02 -2.46 -10.25
CA LEU A 227 12.86 -1.50 -10.95
C LEU A 227 12.23 -0.10 -10.95
N PRO A 228 13.05 0.95 -10.82
CA PRO A 228 12.61 2.33 -10.97
C PRO A 228 12.40 2.70 -12.46
N VAL A 229 11.70 3.80 -12.71
CA VAL A 229 11.25 4.23 -14.05
C VAL A 229 12.36 4.34 -15.09
N TYR A 230 13.59 4.66 -14.68
CA TYR A 230 14.73 4.79 -15.60
C TYR A 230 15.30 3.45 -16.11
N HIS A 231 14.74 2.31 -15.69
CA HIS A 231 14.99 0.97 -16.26
C HIS A 231 13.88 0.54 -17.24
N ALA A 232 13.19 1.50 -17.87
CA ALA A 232 12.10 1.26 -18.83
C ALA A 232 12.48 0.33 -20.01
N GLU A 233 13.77 0.15 -20.28
CA GLU A 233 14.31 -0.81 -21.26
C GLU A 233 13.96 -2.28 -21.00
N PHE A 234 13.47 -2.61 -19.79
CA PHE A 234 12.97 -3.95 -19.45
C PHE A 234 11.43 -4.09 -19.51
N GLU A 235 10.71 -3.03 -19.90
CA GLU A 235 9.23 -3.02 -20.02
C GLU A 235 8.75 -3.34 -21.45
N GLU A 236 9.65 -3.48 -22.43
CA GLU A 236 9.37 -3.87 -23.83
C GLU A 236 9.49 -5.39 -24.10
#